data_AF-A0A397BLP3-F1
#
_entry.id   AF-A0A397BLP3-F1
#
_cell.length_a   1.000
_cell.length_b   1.000
_cell.length_c   1.000
_cell.angle_alpha   90.00
_cell.angle_beta   90.00
_cell.angle_gamma   90.00
#
_symmetry.space_group_name_H-M   'P 1'
#
loop_
_entity.id
_entity.type
_entity.pdbx_description
1 polymer ?
#
loop_
_entity_poly.entity_id
_entity_poly.type
_entity_poly.pdbx_seq_one_letter_code
_entity_poly.pdbx_strand_id
1 'polypeptide(L)'
;MALLAQNAVAAGHDGASAAAGPWKLSLEFPVYMPLMKQCTHRPTRQLLYGAFVSKASTPPYDNAPVIREMLQLRQSRARLLGFRTFADLSLQDKMAPSVAVVEDMLRDLCDKVLPLARAELDEVQVDAASSGLMAFGGVQNLFHTFGYGLRDVFTSAEYTAASSADGIEYDAIEIAPQFLSLFCHRRGRQVPPRVV
;
A
#
# COMPACT_ATOMS: atom_id res chain seq x y z
N MET A 1 3.90 -21.67 10.25
CA MET A 1 2.99 -22.80 9.95
C MET A 1 1.74 -22.84 10.82
N ALA A 2 1.75 -22.36 12.07
CA ALA A 2 0.56 -22.33 12.95
C ALA A 2 -0.65 -21.60 12.34
N LEU A 3 -0.45 -20.40 11.79
CA LEU A 3 -1.51 -19.64 11.11
C LEU A 3 -2.16 -20.41 9.94
N LEU A 4 -1.35 -21.14 9.15
CA LEU A 4 -1.86 -21.90 8.01
C LEU A 4 -2.65 -23.15 8.43
N ALA A 5 -2.27 -23.75 9.56
CA ALA A 5 -3.03 -24.85 10.16
C ALA A 5 -4.36 -24.34 10.74
N GLN A 6 -4.37 -23.19 11.41
CA GLN A 6 -5.60 -22.53 11.87
C GLN A 6 -6.55 -22.23 10.69
N ASN A 7 -6.02 -21.72 9.58
CA ASN A 7 -6.82 -21.51 8.37
C ASN A 7 -7.42 -22.82 7.86
N ALA A 8 -6.69 -23.95 7.94
CA ALA A 8 -7.16 -25.26 7.50
C ALA A 8 -8.25 -25.81 8.44
N VAL A 9 -8.07 -25.67 9.76
CA VAL A 9 -9.11 -26.00 10.75
C VAL A 9 -10.38 -25.18 10.47
N ALA A 10 -10.25 -23.86 10.26
CA ALA A 10 -11.37 -23.00 9.92
C ALA A 10 -12.05 -23.36 8.58
N ALA A 11 -11.40 -24.16 7.74
CA ALA A 11 -11.95 -24.66 6.48
C ALA A 11 -12.55 -26.07 6.59
N GLY A 12 -12.64 -26.64 7.80
CA GLY A 12 -13.20 -27.96 8.06
C GLY A 12 -12.18 -29.10 8.09
N HIS A 13 -10.88 -28.81 8.21
CA HIS A 13 -9.85 -29.83 8.43
C HIS A 13 -9.44 -29.91 9.90
N ASP A 14 -10.28 -30.53 10.74
CA ASP A 14 -10.13 -30.55 12.21
C ASP A 14 -8.82 -31.18 12.71
N GLY A 15 -8.22 -32.10 11.93
CA GLY A 15 -6.93 -32.72 12.23
C GLY A 15 -5.70 -31.87 11.86
N ALA A 16 -5.90 -30.68 11.28
CA ALA A 16 -4.80 -29.85 10.80
C ALA A 16 -3.95 -29.31 11.94
N SER A 17 -2.65 -29.60 11.89
CA SER A 17 -1.68 -29.05 12.84
C SER A 17 -0.52 -28.37 12.12
N ALA A 18 0.22 -27.53 12.86
CA ALA A 18 1.41 -26.89 12.32
C ALA A 18 2.46 -27.91 11.83
N ALA A 19 2.48 -29.12 12.40
CA ALA A 19 3.43 -30.19 12.09
C ALA A 19 2.96 -31.14 10.98
N ALA A 20 1.67 -31.53 10.97
CA ALA A 20 1.17 -32.60 10.11
C ALA A 20 0.32 -32.10 8.91
N GLY A 21 -0.08 -30.82 8.90
CA GLY A 21 -1.02 -30.31 7.90
C GLY A 21 -2.40 -31.02 7.98
N PRO A 22 -3.28 -30.83 6.99
CA PRO A 22 -3.11 -29.96 5.83
C PRO A 22 -2.99 -28.47 6.22
N TRP A 23 -2.38 -27.66 5.34
CA TRP A 23 -2.24 -26.22 5.54
C TRP A 23 -3.05 -25.47 4.49
N LYS A 24 -3.78 -24.42 4.90
CA LYS A 24 -4.54 -23.56 4.00
C LYS A 24 -3.86 -22.20 3.87
N LEU A 25 -3.44 -21.89 2.65
CA LEU A 25 -2.83 -20.61 2.30
C LEU A 25 -3.95 -19.64 1.88
N SER A 26 -4.09 -18.53 2.61
CA SER A 26 -5.00 -17.44 2.24
C SER A 26 -4.27 -16.38 1.41
N LEU A 27 -5.05 -15.54 0.72
CA LEU A 27 -4.53 -14.41 -0.06
C LEU A 27 -4.42 -13.12 0.78
N GLU A 28 -4.60 -13.22 2.10
CA GLU A 28 -4.46 -12.09 3.00
C GLU A 28 -2.99 -11.71 3.16
N PHE A 29 -2.71 -10.41 3.32
CA PHE A 29 -1.34 -9.88 3.40
C PHE A 29 -0.44 -10.61 4.41
N PRO A 30 -0.90 -10.97 5.63
CA PRO A 30 -0.08 -11.70 6.60
C PRO A 30 0.36 -13.10 6.16
N VAL A 31 -0.34 -13.72 5.19
CA VAL A 31 0.02 -15.02 4.62
C VAL A 31 0.75 -14.86 3.28
N TYR A 32 0.19 -14.05 2.38
CA TYR A 32 0.71 -13.85 1.03
C TYR A 32 2.12 -13.24 1.01
N MET A 33 2.34 -12.14 1.75
CA MET A 33 3.61 -11.41 1.68
C MET A 33 4.82 -12.23 2.17
N PRO A 34 4.77 -12.93 3.32
CA PRO A 34 5.87 -13.81 3.73
C PRO A 34 6.14 -14.93 2.74
N LEU A 35 5.09 -15.55 2.18
CA LEU A 35 5.26 -16.63 1.20
C LEU A 35 5.92 -16.14 -0.08
N MET A 36 5.52 -14.98 -0.60
CA MET A 36 6.16 -14.41 -1.80
C MET A 36 7.63 -14.05 -1.57
N LYS A 37 7.99 -13.61 -0.36
CA LYS A 37 9.36 -13.22 -0.01
C LYS A 37 10.27 -14.40 0.37
N GLN A 38 9.74 -15.41 1.06
CA GLN A 38 10.56 -16.43 1.74
C GLN A 38 10.38 -17.83 1.18
N CYS A 39 9.26 -18.14 0.53
CA CYS A 39 9.05 -19.50 0.00
C CYS A 39 10.05 -19.75 -1.12
N THR A 40 10.94 -20.72 -0.96
CA THR A 40 11.92 -21.10 -1.99
C THR A 40 11.27 -21.85 -3.16
N HIS A 41 10.12 -22.48 -2.94
CA HIS A 41 9.40 -23.27 -3.94
C HIS A 41 8.67 -22.38 -4.97
N ARG A 42 9.27 -22.24 -6.16
CA ARG A 42 8.77 -21.39 -7.26
C ARG A 42 7.34 -21.71 -7.69
N PRO A 43 6.91 -22.97 -7.90
CA PRO A 43 5.53 -23.27 -8.31
C PRO A 43 4.49 -22.77 -7.31
N THR A 44 4.77 -22.83 -6.00
CA THR A 44 3.88 -22.30 -4.97
C THR A 44 3.77 -20.79 -5.06
N ARG A 45 4.89 -20.07 -5.23
CA ARG A 45 4.88 -18.61 -5.44
C ARG A 45 4.10 -18.23 -6.70
N GLN A 46 4.31 -18.95 -7.80
CA GLN A 46 3.61 -18.70 -9.06
C GLN A 46 2.09 -18.90 -8.92
N LEU A 47 1.66 -19.99 -8.27
CA LEU A 47 0.25 -20.27 -8.01
C LEU A 47 -0.40 -19.18 -7.15
N LEU A 48 0.26 -18.81 -6.04
CA LEU A 48 -0.24 -17.77 -5.13
C LEU A 48 -0.28 -16.40 -5.80
N TYR A 49 0.76 -16.03 -6.54
CA TYR A 49 0.80 -14.78 -7.30
C TYR A 49 -0.35 -14.72 -8.29
N GLY A 50 -0.53 -15.77 -9.10
CA GLY A 50 -1.64 -15.88 -10.04
C GLY A 50 -3.00 -15.69 -9.37
N ALA A 51 -3.25 -16.44 -8.28
CA ALA A 51 -4.48 -16.33 -7.51
C ALA A 51 -4.69 -14.94 -6.88
N PHE A 52 -3.62 -14.27 -6.45
CA PHE A 52 -3.68 -12.93 -5.87
C PHE A 52 -4.02 -11.86 -6.91
N VAL A 53 -3.39 -11.89 -8.08
CA VAL A 53 -3.60 -10.90 -9.14
C VAL A 53 -4.91 -11.10 -9.91
N SER A 54 -5.42 -12.33 -9.98
CA SER A 54 -6.73 -12.64 -10.60
C SER A 54 -7.90 -12.63 -9.60
N LYS A 55 -7.66 -12.15 -8.38
CA LYS A 55 -8.70 -12.07 -7.35
C LYS A 55 -9.84 -11.19 -7.84
N ALA A 56 -11.06 -11.66 -7.65
CA ALA A 56 -12.29 -10.99 -8.11
C ALA A 56 -12.36 -10.78 -9.64
N SER A 57 -11.76 -11.68 -10.43
CA SER A 57 -11.83 -11.66 -11.90
C SER A 57 -12.65 -12.81 -12.50
N THR A 58 -13.32 -13.61 -11.67
CA THR A 58 -14.13 -14.76 -12.11
C THR A 58 -15.45 -14.84 -11.33
N PRO A 59 -16.55 -15.32 -11.94
CA PRO A 59 -17.83 -15.50 -11.25
C PRO A 59 -17.71 -16.41 -10.00
N PRO A 60 -18.53 -16.17 -8.95
CA PRO A 60 -19.52 -15.10 -8.81
C PRO A 60 -18.94 -13.76 -8.33
N TYR A 61 -17.62 -13.65 -8.16
CA TYR A 61 -16.95 -12.49 -7.57
C TYR A 61 -16.28 -11.57 -8.59
N ASP A 62 -16.61 -11.70 -9.88
CA ASP A 62 -16.04 -10.86 -10.94
C ASP A 62 -16.47 -9.40 -10.76
N ASN A 63 -15.50 -8.52 -10.50
CA ASN A 63 -15.74 -7.09 -10.30
C ASN A 63 -15.59 -6.26 -11.59
N ALA A 64 -15.19 -6.86 -12.72
CA ALA A 64 -15.02 -6.13 -13.97
C ALA A 64 -16.30 -5.41 -14.45
N PRO A 65 -17.51 -6.01 -14.35
CA PRO A 65 -18.75 -5.29 -14.68
C PRO A 65 -19.00 -4.08 -13.78
N VAL A 66 -18.77 -4.23 -12.47
CA VAL A 66 -18.93 -3.16 -11.48
C VAL A 66 -17.96 -2.01 -11.75
N ILE A 67 -16.69 -2.31 -12.05
CA ILE A 67 -15.69 -1.29 -12.39
C ILE A 67 -16.10 -0.52 -13.65
N ARG A 68 -16.58 -1.21 -14.69
CA ARG A 68 -17.06 -0.55 -15.91
C ARG A 68 -18.22 0.40 -15.64
N GLU A 69 -19.20 -0.03 -14.86
CA GLU A 69 -20.32 0.81 -14.44
C GLU A 69 -19.84 2.03 -13.63
N MET A 70 -18.96 1.82 -12.64
CA MET A 70 -18.38 2.91 -11.85
C MET A 70 -17.66 3.95 -12.72
N LEU A 71 -16.91 3.52 -13.74
CA LEU A 71 -16.23 4.43 -14.67
C LEU A 71 -17.23 5.24 -15.50
N GLN A 72 -18.28 4.60 -16.00
CA GLN A 72 -19.34 5.28 -16.75
C GLN A 72 -20.07 6.31 -15.88
N LEU A 73 -20.48 5.93 -14.67
CA LEU A 73 -21.16 6.81 -13.71
C LEU A 73 -20.27 8.00 -13.30
N ARG A 74 -18.98 7.77 -13.05
CA ARG A 74 -18.01 8.83 -12.76
C ARG A 74 -17.89 9.82 -13.92
N GLN A 75 -17.83 9.32 -15.16
CA GLN A 75 -17.77 10.17 -16.35
C GLN A 75 -19.06 10.97 -16.56
N SER A 76 -20.22 10.37 -16.33
CA SER A 76 -21.52 11.05 -16.38
C SER A 76 -21.63 12.13 -15.31
N ARG A 77 -21.21 11.84 -14.08
CA ARG A 77 -21.16 12.83 -12.97
C ARG A 77 -20.29 14.04 -13.33
N ALA A 78 -19.10 13.81 -13.90
CA ALA A 78 -18.23 14.89 -14.33
C ALA A 78 -18.90 15.81 -15.35
N ARG A 79 -19.53 15.23 -16.38
CA ARG A 79 -20.23 16.00 -17.43
C ARG A 79 -21.40 16.80 -16.89
N LEU A 80 -22.20 16.23 -15.98
CA LEU A 80 -23.32 16.93 -15.34
C LEU A 80 -22.86 18.15 -14.54
N LEU A 81 -21.67 18.10 -13.97
CA LEU A 81 -21.07 19.19 -13.20
C LEU A 81 -20.23 20.15 -14.06
N GLY A 82 -20.24 19.99 -15.40
CA GLY A 82 -19.52 20.88 -16.33
C GLY A 82 -18.05 20.54 -16.53
N PHE A 83 -17.56 19.41 -16.01
CA PHE A 83 -16.18 18.96 -16.19
C PHE A 83 -16.04 18.01 -17.37
N ARG A 84 -14.87 18.05 -18.03
CA ARG A 84 -14.56 17.19 -19.18
C ARG A 84 -14.38 15.73 -18.77
N THR A 85 -13.62 15.48 -17.71
CA THR A 85 -13.35 14.13 -17.18
C THR A 85 -13.58 14.08 -15.67
N PHE A 86 -13.73 12.86 -15.13
CA PHE A 86 -13.77 12.69 -13.69
C PHE A 86 -12.45 13.06 -13.00
N ALA A 87 -11.32 12.97 -13.70
CA ALA A 87 -10.04 13.46 -13.17
C ALA A 87 -10.06 14.98 -12.98
N ASP A 88 -10.56 15.74 -13.97
CA ASP A 88 -10.71 17.20 -13.86
C ASP A 88 -11.61 17.60 -12.67
N LEU A 89 -12.73 16.86 -12.49
CA LEU A 89 -13.62 17.05 -11.33
C LEU A 89 -12.92 16.69 -10.01
N SER A 90 -12.17 15.58 -9.98
CA SER A 90 -11.51 15.12 -8.77
C SER A 90 -10.36 16.03 -8.34
N LEU A 91 -9.72 16.75 -9.24
CA LEU A 91 -8.64 17.68 -8.88
C LEU A 91 -9.12 18.99 -8.26
N GLN A 92 -10.42 19.30 -8.29
CA GLN A 92 -10.93 20.57 -7.77
C GLN A 92 -10.73 20.76 -6.27
N ASP A 93 -10.59 19.66 -5.51
CA ASP A 93 -10.37 19.64 -4.07
C ASP A 93 -8.95 19.17 -3.69
N LYS A 94 -7.99 19.28 -4.61
CA LYS A 94 -6.61 18.81 -4.46
C LYS A 94 -5.60 19.93 -4.71
N MET A 95 -4.39 19.75 -4.21
CA MET A 95 -3.27 20.69 -4.42
C MET A 95 -2.78 20.69 -5.87
N ALA A 96 -2.87 19.55 -6.55
CA ALA A 96 -2.44 19.44 -7.94
C ALA A 96 -3.28 20.33 -8.87
N PRO A 97 -2.66 21.25 -9.63
CA PRO A 97 -3.39 22.33 -10.32
C PRO A 97 -4.11 21.88 -11.60
N SER A 98 -3.71 20.75 -12.21
CA SER A 98 -4.37 20.20 -13.39
C SER A 98 -3.95 18.75 -13.67
N VAL A 99 -4.75 18.06 -14.49
CA VAL A 99 -4.42 16.70 -14.96
C VAL A 99 -3.09 16.67 -15.71
N ALA A 100 -2.82 17.69 -16.52
CA ALA A 100 -1.58 17.78 -17.31
C ALA A 100 -0.34 17.80 -16.40
N VAL A 101 -0.37 18.58 -15.31
CA VAL A 101 0.73 18.64 -14.34
C VAL A 101 0.94 17.31 -13.64
N VAL A 102 -0.13 16.59 -13.28
CA VAL A 102 -0.03 15.24 -12.70
C VAL A 102 0.61 14.27 -13.69
N GLU A 103 0.17 14.28 -14.95
CA GLU A 103 0.74 13.43 -15.97
C GLU A 103 2.22 13.74 -16.26
N ASP A 104 2.59 15.03 -16.32
CA ASP A 104 3.98 15.46 -16.52
C ASP A 104 4.88 15.00 -15.37
N MET A 105 4.42 15.14 -14.12
CA MET A 105 5.13 14.64 -12.95
C MET A 105 5.32 13.12 -13.00
N LEU A 106 4.28 12.36 -13.36
CA LEU A 106 4.38 10.90 -13.48
C LEU A 106 5.32 10.47 -14.60
N ARG A 107 5.29 11.16 -15.75
CA ARG A 107 6.22 10.91 -16.87
C ARG A 107 7.66 11.18 -16.47
N ASP A 108 7.94 12.34 -15.85
CA ASP A 108 9.28 12.71 -15.37
C ASP A 108 9.81 11.71 -14.31
N LEU A 109 8.94 11.25 -13.41
CA LEU A 109 9.29 10.21 -12.44
C LEU A 109 9.63 8.88 -13.14
N CYS A 110 8.80 8.45 -14.10
CA CYS A 110 9.05 7.25 -14.88
C CYS A 110 10.39 7.33 -15.63
N ASP A 111 10.68 8.45 -16.29
CA ASP A 111 11.93 8.64 -17.04
C ASP A 111 13.16 8.54 -16.14
N LYS A 112 13.07 9.04 -14.91
CA LYS A 112 14.15 8.97 -13.92
C LYS A 112 14.32 7.60 -13.29
N VAL A 113 13.23 6.90 -12.98
CA VAL A 113 13.26 5.64 -12.21
C VAL A 113 13.46 4.42 -13.11
N LEU A 114 12.98 4.44 -14.35
CA LEU A 114 13.01 3.27 -15.24
C LEU A 114 14.43 2.71 -15.50
N PRO A 115 15.48 3.53 -15.71
CA PRO A 115 16.83 3.01 -15.85
C PRO A 115 17.33 2.30 -14.59
N LEU A 116 17.04 2.83 -13.40
CA LEU A 116 17.42 2.22 -12.13
C LEU A 116 16.68 0.90 -11.93
N ALA A 117 15.36 0.88 -12.16
CA ALA A 117 14.55 -0.32 -12.01
C ALA A 117 15.01 -1.46 -12.96
N ARG A 118 15.51 -1.13 -14.15
CA ARG A 118 16.11 -2.11 -15.08
C ARG A 118 17.43 -2.67 -14.56
N ALA A 119 18.31 -1.80 -14.07
CA ALA A 119 19.57 -2.23 -13.46
C ALA A 119 19.33 -3.11 -12.22
N GLU A 120 18.38 -2.74 -11.36
CA GLU A 120 17.98 -3.55 -10.21
C GLU A 120 17.42 -4.91 -10.65
N LEU A 121 16.63 -4.96 -11.72
CA LEU A 121 16.09 -6.21 -12.27
C LEU A 121 17.21 -7.18 -12.71
N ASP A 122 18.28 -6.65 -13.32
CA ASP A 122 19.44 -7.42 -13.74
C ASP A 122 20.26 -7.93 -12.54
N GLU A 123 20.21 -7.22 -11.41
CA GLU A 123 20.92 -7.54 -10.18
C GLU A 123 20.14 -8.43 -9.19
N VAL A 124 18.84 -8.73 -9.44
CA VAL A 124 17.99 -9.42 -8.46
C VAL A 124 18.57 -10.77 -8.04
N GLN A 125 19.20 -10.78 -6.87
CA GLN A 125 19.47 -11.95 -6.05
C GLN A 125 18.45 -11.96 -4.91
N VAL A 126 17.71 -13.06 -4.76
CA VAL A 126 16.73 -13.20 -3.68
C VAL A 126 17.47 -13.63 -2.41
N ASP A 127 17.89 -12.66 -1.60
CA ASP A 127 18.44 -12.95 -0.28
C ASP A 127 17.29 -13.14 0.73
N ALA A 128 17.16 -14.36 1.23
CA ALA A 128 16.13 -14.77 2.17
C ALA A 128 16.68 -14.77 3.60
N ALA A 129 16.44 -13.70 4.36
CA ALA A 129 16.65 -13.70 5.81
C ALA A 129 15.32 -13.38 6.54
N SER A 130 14.94 -14.27 7.45
CA SER A 130 13.80 -14.08 8.36
C SER A 130 14.27 -14.06 9.81
N SER A 131 13.80 -13.09 10.59
CA SER A 131 13.69 -13.21 12.04
C SER A 131 12.35 -12.62 12.48
N GLY A 132 11.78 -13.11 13.59
CA GLY A 132 10.47 -12.72 14.13
C GLY A 132 10.43 -11.33 14.78
N LEU A 133 11.35 -10.45 14.40
CA LEU A 133 11.39 -9.03 14.77
C LEU A 133 10.69 -8.22 13.67
N MET A 134 10.20 -7.01 13.98
CA MET A 134 9.69 -6.12 12.93
C MET A 134 10.79 -5.88 11.89
N ALA A 135 10.52 -6.26 10.64
CA ALA A 135 11.39 -5.89 9.54
C ALA A 135 11.46 -4.35 9.46
N PHE A 136 12.53 -3.82 8.84
CA PHE A 136 12.70 -2.37 8.68
C PHE A 136 11.46 -1.70 8.07
N GLY A 137 10.83 -2.32 7.06
CA GLY A 137 9.57 -1.84 6.48
C GLY A 137 8.38 -1.85 7.46
N GLY A 138 8.36 -2.75 8.45
CA GLY A 138 7.37 -2.74 9.52
C GLY A 138 7.56 -1.54 10.47
N VAL A 139 8.82 -1.20 10.80
CA VAL A 139 9.14 0.00 11.60
C VAL A 139 8.80 1.27 10.80
N GLN A 140 9.12 1.30 9.51
CA GLN A 140 8.75 2.42 8.63
C GLN A 140 7.22 2.62 8.57
N ASN A 141 6.45 1.54 8.42
CA ASN A 141 4.98 1.59 8.44
C ASN A 141 4.42 2.04 9.80
N LEU A 142 5.10 1.72 10.90
CA LEU A 142 4.71 2.19 12.23
C LEU A 142 4.85 3.72 12.33
N PHE A 143 6.00 4.27 11.92
CA PHE A 143 6.22 5.72 11.89
C PHE A 143 5.28 6.43 10.92
N HIS A 144 5.01 5.82 9.77
CA HIS A 144 4.02 6.30 8.80
C HIS A 144 2.63 6.39 9.42
N THR A 145 2.14 5.29 10.00
CA THR A 145 0.82 5.24 10.65
C THR A 145 0.74 6.22 11.83
N PHE A 146 1.80 6.35 12.62
CA PHE A 146 1.85 7.30 13.72
C PHE A 146 1.76 8.76 13.26
N GLY A 147 2.25 9.07 12.05
CA GLY A 147 2.13 10.40 11.46
C GLY A 147 0.71 10.84 11.17
N TYR A 148 -0.18 9.91 10.83
CA TYR A 148 -1.62 10.20 10.78
C TYR A 148 -2.14 10.62 12.16
N GLY A 149 -1.79 9.86 13.20
CA GLY A 149 -2.23 10.14 14.58
C GLY A 149 -1.74 11.50 15.09
N LEU A 150 -0.47 11.86 14.86
CA LEU A 150 0.06 13.15 15.31
C LEU A 150 -0.60 14.33 14.61
N ARG A 151 -0.88 14.20 13.31
CA ARG A 151 -1.60 15.24 12.57
C ARG A 151 -2.99 15.47 13.16
N ASP A 152 -3.74 14.39 13.40
CA ASP A 152 -5.10 14.48 13.91
C ASP A 152 -5.13 15.01 15.35
N VAL A 153 -4.13 14.67 16.18
CA VAL A 153 -4.04 15.13 17.58
C VAL A 153 -3.59 16.60 17.69
N PHE A 154 -2.77 17.10 16.77
CA PHE A 154 -2.21 18.45 16.85
C PHE A 154 -2.89 19.50 15.98
N THR A 155 -3.97 19.12 15.27
CA THR A 155 -4.79 20.11 14.57
C THR A 155 -5.34 21.15 15.55
N SER A 156 -5.21 22.43 15.20
CA SER A 156 -5.80 23.55 15.95
C SER A 156 -6.95 24.21 15.18
N ALA A 157 -7.50 23.51 14.18
CA ALA A 157 -8.61 24.02 13.39
C ALA A 157 -9.88 24.11 14.25
N GLU A 158 -10.57 25.25 14.20
CA GLU A 158 -11.75 25.51 15.02
C GLU A 158 -13.00 24.77 14.51
N TYR A 159 -13.00 24.37 13.23
CA TYR A 159 -14.12 23.68 12.59
C TYR A 159 -13.82 22.19 12.42
N THR A 160 -14.75 21.33 12.83
CA THR A 160 -14.62 19.87 12.69
C THR A 160 -14.37 19.42 11.25
N ALA A 161 -14.98 20.11 10.28
CA ALA A 161 -14.78 19.84 8.86
C ALA A 161 -13.34 20.13 8.39
N ALA A 162 -12.60 21.00 9.08
CA ALA A 162 -11.21 21.35 8.78
C ALA A 162 -10.20 20.65 9.71
N SER A 163 -10.65 20.08 10.83
CA SER A 163 -9.78 19.44 11.81
C SER A 163 -9.49 17.96 11.50
N SER A 164 -10.31 17.33 10.65
CA SER A 164 -10.19 15.92 10.25
C SER A 164 -9.36 15.77 8.97
N ALA A 165 -9.02 14.51 8.64
CA ALA A 165 -8.52 14.11 7.33
C ALA A 165 -9.38 14.63 6.15
N ASP A 166 -10.68 14.81 6.38
CA ASP A 166 -11.65 15.31 5.39
C ASP A 166 -11.43 16.79 5.01
N GLY A 167 -10.76 17.54 5.87
CA GLY A 167 -10.50 18.98 5.70
C GLY A 167 -9.20 19.29 4.96
N ILE A 168 -8.48 18.26 4.52
CA ILE A 168 -7.17 18.36 3.89
C ILE A 168 -7.29 17.87 2.45
N GLU A 169 -6.63 18.56 1.54
CA GLU A 169 -6.48 18.12 0.17
C GLU A 169 -5.88 16.71 0.13
N TYR A 170 -6.56 15.79 -0.57
CA TYR A 170 -6.25 14.37 -0.44
C TYR A 170 -4.84 13.99 -0.93
N ASP A 171 -4.24 14.78 -1.82
CA ASP A 171 -2.85 14.61 -2.27
C ASP A 171 -1.80 15.15 -1.27
N ALA A 172 -2.21 15.92 -0.27
CA ALA A 172 -1.37 16.38 0.84
C ALA A 172 -1.46 15.47 2.08
N ILE A 173 -2.45 14.57 2.12
CA ILE A 173 -2.77 13.74 3.30
C ILE A 173 -1.58 12.90 3.79
N GLU A 174 -0.73 12.46 2.86
CA GLU A 174 0.40 11.58 3.09
C GLU A 174 1.69 12.31 3.50
N ILE A 175 1.74 13.65 3.41
CA ILE A 175 2.99 14.42 3.63
C ILE A 175 3.54 14.20 5.04
N ALA A 176 2.71 14.35 6.08
CA ALA A 176 3.13 14.17 7.47
C ALA A 176 3.53 12.71 7.79
N PRO A 177 2.73 11.68 7.43
CA PRO A 177 3.12 10.28 7.50
C PRO A 177 4.47 9.97 6.83
N GLN A 178 4.64 10.41 5.58
CA GLN A 178 5.86 10.16 4.81
C GLN A 178 7.06 10.87 5.43
N PHE A 179 6.88 12.11 5.90
CA PHE A 179 7.93 12.84 6.61
C PHE A 179 8.40 12.12 7.87
N LEU A 180 7.48 11.59 8.68
CA LEU A 180 7.87 10.84 9.88
C LEU A 180 8.58 9.54 9.55
N SER A 181 8.25 8.90 8.43
CA SER A 181 8.96 7.69 7.99
C SER A 181 10.47 7.94 7.77
N LEU A 182 10.88 9.19 7.47
CA LEU A 182 12.29 9.55 7.31
C LEU A 182 13.11 9.47 8.60
N PHE A 183 12.48 9.51 9.77
CA PHE A 183 13.18 9.37 11.06
C PHE A 183 13.80 7.99 11.21
N CYS A 184 13.22 6.96 10.59
CA CYS A 184 13.78 5.60 10.56
C CYS A 184 15.15 5.52 9.88
N HIS A 185 15.49 6.50 9.04
CA HIS A 185 16.75 6.55 8.30
C HIS A 185 17.83 7.41 8.98
N ARG A 186 17.50 8.15 10.05
CA ARG A 186 18.49 8.95 10.80
C ARG A 186 19.29 8.04 11.73
N ARG A 187 20.52 7.71 11.33
CA ARG A 187 21.53 7.21 12.28
C ARG A 187 21.93 8.38 13.18
N GLY A 188 21.79 8.21 14.50
CA GLY A 188 22.01 9.27 15.48
C GLY A 188 23.31 10.04 15.22
N ARG A 189 23.20 11.27 14.73
CA ARG A 189 24.28 12.24 14.90
C ARG A 189 24.36 12.46 16.40
N GLN A 190 25.48 12.06 17.00
CA GLN A 190 25.88 12.61 18.29
C GLN A 190 25.87 14.13 18.13
N VAL A 191 24.87 14.78 18.70
CA VAL A 191 24.90 16.21 18.91
C VAL A 191 25.99 16.38 19.98
N PRO A 192 27.16 16.97 19.67
CA PRO A 192 28.13 17.25 20.72
C PRO A 192 27.43 18.13 21.75
N PRO A 193 27.61 17.88 23.07
CA PRO A 193 26.97 18.69 24.09
C PRO A 193 27.32 20.16 23.84
N ARG A 194 26.30 21.01 23.77
CA ARG A 194 26.53 22.46 23.80
C ARG A 194 27.23 22.75 25.12
N VAL A 195 28.51 23.09 25.04
CA VAL A 195 29.23 23.69 26.15
C VAL A 195 28.55 25.03 26.39
N VAL A 196 27.84 25.13 27.51
CA VAL A 196 27.41 26.40 28.12
C VAL A 196 28.58 26.89 28.95
#